data_AF-A0A7S2QC24-F1
#
_entry.id   AF-A0A7S2QC24-F1
#
_cell.length_a   1.000
_cell.length_b   1.000
_cell.length_c   1.000
_cell.angle_alpha   90.00
_cell.angle_beta   90.00
_cell.angle_gamma   90.00
#
_symmetry.space_group_name_H-M   'P 1'
#
loop_
_entity.id
_entity.type
_entity.pdbx_description
1 polymer ?
#
loop_
_entity_poly.entity_id
_entity_poly.type
_entity_poly.pdbx_seq_one_letter_code
_entity_poly.pdbx_strand_id
1 'polypeptide(L)'
;GLGVGLTAQASSLERDCAADRRSLRGELATAGEPAAAFWSSAAGERHAAENCCDLSEEEDALLERLEGGEQEAYGAELRGLNDQLRGELSGLEQELADLRRKRAGWDDDANFRFACVKRQFQGRGRDLLVDRLCLEFPHIPREQLQAQEANLDAMKYAAQKQASAFRQWRRERVQLLQRGQGRLEQRAKEQDILQLRRQEMQEQREKQRHLHGKLQVVRARNAVKVEARQRADSQQRRLRDAEEREKEQAQQKRAQAVRELASESKERKREQKTQREAEVAEKERVEAEERQRRLEANAEVVRLRREMDAIKQREAAQQKQAAEQERKEREHRLQQALERLRPEAQRDPERLLKLPERTKAEAYSDPLVCVTRGPHAGFDEKRLMADARYKLSSALQAAGLFGTPAGHEALARVAAPRPAQPHAVSQVFASGYPG
;
A
#
# COMPACT_ATOMS: atom_id res chain seq x y z
N GLY A 1 39.15 46.49 42.16
CA GLY A 1 40.24 47.40 41.75
C GLY A 1 41.62 46.77 41.79
N LEU A 2 41.92 45.85 42.72
CA LEU A 2 43.28 45.34 42.95
C LEU A 2 43.74 44.21 42.00
N GLY A 3 42.83 43.53 41.29
CA GLY A 3 43.19 42.42 40.38
C GLY A 3 43.77 42.84 39.03
N VAL A 4 43.40 44.03 38.53
CA VAL A 4 43.85 44.51 37.20
C VAL A 4 45.29 45.05 37.25
N GLY A 5 45.74 45.53 38.41
CA GLY A 5 47.11 45.98 38.62
C GLY A 5 48.12 44.83 38.63
N LEU A 6 47.75 43.68 39.20
CA LEU A 6 48.63 42.50 39.29
C LEU A 6 48.83 41.84 37.92
N THR A 7 47.78 41.77 37.09
CA THR A 7 47.90 41.24 35.73
C THR A 7 48.77 42.13 34.85
N ALA A 8 48.65 43.46 34.98
CA ALA A 8 49.49 44.41 34.24
C ALA A 8 50.97 44.36 34.68
N GLN A 9 51.22 44.15 35.99
CA GLN A 9 52.56 43.98 36.53
C GLN A 9 53.20 42.65 36.09
N ALA A 10 52.43 41.56 36.05
CA ALA A 10 52.90 40.27 35.54
C ALA A 10 53.31 40.36 34.06
N SER A 11 52.47 40.96 33.21
CA SER A 11 52.78 41.15 31.79
C SER A 11 53.91 42.17 31.52
N SER A 12 54.25 43.02 32.48
CA SER A 12 55.44 43.88 32.39
C SER A 12 56.70 43.08 32.70
N LEU A 13 56.68 42.31 33.80
CA LEU A 13 57.80 41.46 34.21
C LEU A 13 58.12 40.37 33.18
N GLU A 14 57.13 39.80 32.51
CA GLU A 14 57.34 38.84 31.43
C GLU A 14 58.03 39.48 30.22
N ARG A 15 57.69 40.73 29.88
CA ARG A 15 58.34 41.47 28.79
C ARG A 15 59.79 41.81 29.12
N ASP A 16 60.06 42.21 30.36
CA ASP A 16 61.41 42.53 30.83
C ASP A 16 62.28 41.26 30.87
N CYS A 17 61.75 40.14 31.38
CA CYS A 17 62.44 38.84 31.35
C CYS A 17 62.71 38.34 29.92
N ALA A 18 61.81 38.61 28.97
CA ALA A 18 62.00 38.26 27.56
C ALA A 18 63.02 39.15 26.85
N ALA A 19 63.21 40.39 27.30
CA ALA A 19 64.26 41.28 26.82
C ALA A 19 65.64 40.85 27.35
N ASP A 20 65.74 40.53 28.65
CA ASP A 20 66.98 40.07 29.28
C ASP A 20 67.44 38.73 28.72
N ARG A 21 66.53 37.78 28.45
CA ARG A 21 66.85 36.52 27.78
C ARG A 21 67.39 36.72 26.36
N ARG A 22 66.90 37.74 25.64
CA ARG A 22 67.40 38.10 24.31
C ARG A 22 68.79 38.72 24.38
N SER A 23 69.04 39.60 25.35
CA SER A 23 70.37 40.19 25.59
C SER A 23 71.40 39.11 25.94
N LEU A 24 71.07 38.22 26.88
CA LEU A 24 71.96 37.12 27.31
C LEU A 24 72.24 36.13 26.18
N ARG A 25 71.28 35.87 25.27
CA ARG A 25 71.53 35.06 24.07
C ARG A 25 72.44 35.76 23.06
N GLY A 26 72.34 37.07 22.90
CA GLY A 26 73.25 37.87 22.07
C GLY A 26 74.69 37.89 22.62
N GLU A 27 74.83 37.96 23.95
CA GLU A 27 76.13 37.92 24.63
C GLU A 27 76.75 36.50 24.61
N LEU A 28 75.95 35.43 24.77
CA LEU A 28 76.43 34.05 24.63
C LEU A 28 76.81 33.69 23.19
N ALA A 29 76.16 34.27 22.20
CA ALA A 29 76.52 34.11 20.79
C ALA A 29 77.84 34.82 20.42
N THR A 30 78.27 35.81 21.22
CA THR A 30 79.49 36.60 20.95
C THR A 30 80.68 36.19 21.83
N ALA A 31 80.45 35.57 22.99
CA ALA A 31 81.50 35.21 23.95
C ALA A 31 82.06 33.77 23.81
N GLY A 32 81.62 33.00 22.81
CA GLY A 32 81.72 31.54 22.84
C GLY A 32 82.44 30.83 21.68
N GLU A 33 83.27 31.46 20.83
CA GLU A 33 83.98 30.70 19.79
C GLU A 33 85.39 31.21 19.47
N PRO A 34 86.42 30.35 19.63
CA PRO A 34 87.56 30.40 18.71
C PRO A 34 87.90 29.07 18.01
N ALA A 35 87.23 27.94 18.28
CA ALA A 35 87.63 26.64 17.71
C ALA A 35 86.62 25.99 16.74
N ALA A 36 85.32 26.30 16.85
CA ALA A 36 84.28 25.72 15.98
C ALA A 36 83.99 26.57 14.72
N ALA A 37 84.20 27.89 14.79
CA ALA A 37 83.98 28.83 13.68
C ALA A 37 84.84 28.56 12.42
N PHE A 38 85.97 27.86 12.57
CA PHE A 38 86.94 27.68 11.47
C PHE A 38 86.41 26.82 10.32
N TRP A 39 85.37 26.01 10.54
CA TRP A 39 84.74 25.16 9.53
C TRP A 39 83.49 25.78 8.88
N SER A 40 83.02 26.93 9.37
CA SER A 40 81.90 27.65 8.75
C SER A 40 82.43 28.59 7.67
N SER A 41 82.09 28.29 6.42
CA SER A 41 82.46 29.09 5.26
C SER A 41 81.82 30.49 5.34
N ALA A 42 82.58 31.53 4.94
CA ALA A 42 82.06 32.88 4.68
C ALA A 42 81.09 32.94 3.47
N ALA A 43 80.80 31.82 2.80
CA ALA A 43 79.67 31.67 1.90
C ALA A 43 78.37 31.21 2.62
N GLY A 44 78.45 30.96 3.93
CA GLY A 44 77.37 30.44 4.76
C GLY A 44 76.39 31.48 5.29
N GLU A 45 76.68 32.77 5.20
CA GLU A 45 75.78 33.81 5.75
C GLU A 45 74.43 33.87 5.00
N ARG A 46 74.39 33.50 3.71
CA ARG A 46 73.12 33.43 2.95
C ARG A 46 72.32 32.15 3.21
N HIS A 47 72.98 31.04 3.58
CA HIS A 47 72.29 29.77 3.91
C HIS A 47 72.06 29.56 5.41
N ALA A 48 72.73 30.30 6.28
CA ALA A 48 72.43 30.31 7.72
C ALA A 48 71.06 30.94 7.99
N ALA A 49 70.70 31.99 7.24
CA ALA A 49 69.38 32.62 7.32
C ALA A 49 68.23 31.68 6.94
N GLU A 50 68.43 30.74 6.00
CA GLU A 50 67.42 29.74 5.62
C GLU A 50 67.33 28.55 6.59
N ASN A 51 68.35 28.33 7.42
CA ASN A 51 68.37 27.25 8.41
C ASN A 51 67.94 27.68 9.81
N CYS A 52 67.77 28.99 10.03
CA CYS A 52 67.21 29.59 11.24
C CYS A 52 65.75 30.03 11.04
N CYS A 53 64.94 29.26 10.30
CA CYS A 53 63.50 29.38 10.48
C CYS A 53 63.21 29.06 11.95
N ASP A 54 62.97 30.09 12.75
CA ASP A 54 62.53 30.02 14.14
C ASP A 54 61.08 29.50 14.16
N LEU A 55 60.90 28.21 13.87
CA LEU A 55 59.66 27.45 14.09
C LEU A 55 59.21 27.43 15.58
N SER A 56 59.88 28.18 16.47
CA SER A 56 59.48 28.30 17.88
C SER A 56 58.09 28.93 17.98
N GLU A 57 57.80 29.98 17.21
CA GLU A 57 56.50 30.65 17.29
C GLU A 57 55.37 29.77 16.77
N GLU A 58 55.63 29.00 15.70
CA GLU A 58 54.67 28.01 15.19
C GLU A 58 54.48 26.88 16.20
N GLU A 59 55.54 26.34 16.79
CA GLU A 59 55.47 25.29 17.81
C GLU A 59 54.70 25.76 19.06
N ASP A 60 54.98 26.96 19.55
CA ASP A 60 54.32 27.55 20.72
C ASP A 60 52.84 27.79 20.44
N ALA A 61 52.50 28.37 19.28
CA ALA A 61 51.11 28.54 18.86
C ALA A 61 50.39 27.20 18.67
N LEU A 62 51.10 26.14 18.26
CA LEU A 62 50.51 24.83 18.11
C LEU A 62 50.26 24.15 19.46
N LEU A 63 51.17 24.33 20.42
CA LEU A 63 51.08 23.80 21.79
C LEU A 63 49.96 24.45 22.59
N GLU A 64 49.78 25.78 22.50
CA GLU A 64 48.70 26.50 23.18
C GLU A 64 47.29 25.99 22.80
N ARG A 65 47.14 25.50 21.56
CA ARG A 65 45.86 24.98 21.05
C ARG A 65 45.61 23.51 21.39
N LEU A 66 46.60 22.78 21.90
CA LEU A 66 46.39 21.41 22.37
C LEU A 66 45.79 21.47 23.77
N GLU A 67 44.68 20.79 24.00
CA GLU A 67 44.00 20.78 25.30
C GLU A 67 43.88 19.35 25.86
N GLY A 68 44.03 19.23 27.19
CA GLY A 68 43.68 18.02 27.97
C GLY A 68 44.35 16.73 27.48
N GLY A 69 43.54 15.70 27.18
CA GLY A 69 44.03 14.36 26.84
C GLY A 69 44.89 14.27 25.57
N GLU A 70 44.80 15.25 24.65
CA GLU A 70 45.71 15.29 23.50
C GLU A 70 47.12 15.78 23.88
N GLN A 71 47.24 16.59 24.95
CA GLN A 71 48.56 16.98 25.47
C GLN A 71 49.31 15.78 26.07
N GLU A 72 48.60 14.88 26.74
CA GLU A 72 49.20 13.66 27.31
C GLU A 72 49.67 12.70 26.22
N ALA A 73 48.85 12.48 25.19
CA ALA A 73 49.20 11.66 24.03
C ALA A 73 50.39 12.25 23.26
N TYR A 74 50.37 13.56 23.02
CA TYR A 74 51.50 14.29 22.44
C TYR A 74 52.77 14.14 23.28
N GLY A 75 52.67 14.29 24.60
CA GLY A 75 53.81 14.16 25.52
C GLY A 75 54.42 12.76 25.50
N ALA A 76 53.61 11.70 25.34
CA ALA A 76 54.11 10.34 25.21
C ALA A 76 54.84 10.11 23.88
N GLU A 77 54.28 10.56 22.76
CA GLU A 77 54.91 10.47 21.44
C GLU A 77 56.21 11.31 21.38
N LEU A 78 56.20 12.50 21.98
CA LEU A 78 57.38 13.38 22.06
C LEU A 78 58.51 12.75 22.88
N ARG A 79 58.20 12.03 23.97
CA ARG A 79 59.22 11.29 24.73
C ARG A 79 59.90 10.24 23.84
N GLY A 80 59.12 9.45 23.10
CA GLY A 80 59.67 8.46 22.16
C GLY A 80 60.56 9.09 21.09
N LEU A 81 60.14 10.24 20.53
CA LEU A 81 60.93 11.01 19.57
C LEU A 81 62.26 11.51 20.17
N ASN A 82 62.22 12.00 21.41
CA ASN A 82 63.41 12.47 22.13
C ASN A 82 64.39 11.33 22.45
N ASP A 83 63.87 10.16 22.81
CA ASP A 83 64.68 8.97 23.08
C ASP A 83 65.37 8.46 21.81
N GLN A 84 64.68 8.49 20.66
CA GLN A 84 65.27 8.18 19.35
C GLN A 84 66.39 9.14 19.00
N LEU A 85 66.16 10.46 19.08
CA LEU A 85 67.19 11.47 18.83
C LEU A 85 68.40 11.29 19.77
N ARG A 86 68.15 11.05 21.06
CA ARG A 86 69.22 10.84 22.04
C ARG A 86 70.06 9.61 21.68
N GLY A 87 69.41 8.52 21.26
CA GLY A 87 70.09 7.32 20.77
C GLY A 87 70.99 7.61 19.57
N GLU A 88 70.45 8.26 18.54
CA GLU A 88 71.19 8.63 17.34
C GLU A 88 72.38 9.55 17.65
N LEU A 89 72.17 10.60 18.44
CA LEU A 89 73.22 11.54 18.83
C LEU A 89 74.32 10.84 19.64
N SER A 90 73.96 9.96 20.57
CA SER A 90 74.94 9.20 21.35
C SER A 90 75.81 8.30 20.47
N GLY A 91 75.23 7.67 19.44
CA GLY A 91 75.98 6.89 18.46
C GLY A 91 76.93 7.77 17.64
N LEU A 92 76.47 8.92 17.16
CA LEU A 92 77.29 9.87 16.41
C LEU A 92 78.41 10.49 17.26
N GLU A 93 78.16 10.74 18.55
CA GLU A 93 79.18 11.21 19.49
C GLU A 93 80.26 10.16 19.73
N GLN A 94 79.88 8.89 19.84
CA GLN A 94 80.82 7.77 19.91
C GLN A 94 81.65 7.66 18.62
N GLU A 95 81.02 7.73 17.45
CA GLU A 95 81.71 7.75 16.16
C GLU A 95 82.72 8.91 16.07
N LEU A 96 82.32 10.12 16.48
CA LEU A 96 83.21 11.29 16.52
C LEU A 96 84.35 11.12 17.52
N ALA A 97 84.10 10.53 18.69
CA ALA A 97 85.13 10.24 19.68
C ALA A 97 86.16 9.25 19.12
N ASP A 98 85.70 8.23 18.39
CA ASP A 98 86.58 7.24 17.76
C ASP A 98 87.39 7.84 16.60
N LEU A 99 86.80 8.74 15.80
CA LEU A 99 87.54 9.49 14.76
C LEU A 99 88.59 10.43 15.37
N ARG A 100 88.27 11.07 16.50
CA ARG A 100 89.24 11.87 17.28
C ARG A 100 90.35 11.01 17.88
N ARG A 101 90.06 9.78 18.31
CA ARG A 101 91.08 8.82 18.78
C ARG A 101 91.97 8.32 17.65
N LYS A 102 91.40 8.02 16.48
CA LYS A 102 92.16 7.62 15.27
C LYS A 102 93.11 8.70 14.75
N ARG A 103 92.89 9.96 15.15
CA ARG A 103 93.81 11.08 14.91
C ARG A 103 95.11 10.99 15.72
N ALA A 104 95.20 10.12 16.73
CA ALA A 104 96.38 10.00 17.60
C ALA A 104 97.66 9.80 16.77
N GLY A 105 98.51 10.84 16.76
CA GLY A 105 99.69 10.96 15.90
C GLY A 105 99.76 12.28 15.12
N TRP A 106 98.65 13.02 15.03
CA TRP A 106 98.60 14.36 14.43
C TRP A 106 98.43 15.46 15.48
N ASP A 107 99.47 16.27 15.67
CA ASP A 107 99.42 17.46 16.52
C ASP A 107 98.31 18.42 16.08
N ASP A 108 97.77 19.21 17.01
CA ASP A 108 96.73 20.21 16.73
C ASP A 108 97.17 21.24 15.70
N ASP A 109 98.42 21.69 15.76
CA ASP A 109 98.99 22.61 14.78
C ASP A 109 99.17 21.98 13.39
N ALA A 110 99.52 20.69 13.33
CA ALA A 110 99.67 19.96 12.07
C ALA A 110 98.29 19.73 11.43
N ASN A 111 97.30 19.33 12.23
CA ASN A 111 95.93 19.14 11.77
C ASN A 111 95.27 20.46 11.35
N PHE A 112 95.52 21.56 12.06
CA PHE A 112 95.05 22.88 11.70
C PHE A 112 95.63 23.32 10.35
N ARG A 113 96.96 23.21 10.17
CA ARG A 113 97.62 23.50 8.89
C ARG A 113 97.09 22.63 7.76
N PHE A 114 96.91 21.34 7.99
CA PHE A 114 96.31 20.41 7.03
C PHE A 114 94.90 20.88 6.62
N ALA A 115 94.06 21.24 7.59
CA ALA A 115 92.72 21.74 7.35
C ALA A 115 92.71 23.06 6.57
N CYS A 116 93.64 23.99 6.86
CA CYS A 116 93.82 25.23 6.11
C CYS A 116 94.14 24.95 4.63
N VAL A 117 95.11 24.07 4.37
CA VAL A 117 95.50 23.70 3.00
C VAL A 117 94.34 23.00 2.29
N LYS A 118 93.68 22.03 2.93
CA LYS A 118 92.49 21.37 2.39
C LYS A 118 91.39 22.37 2.03
N ARG A 119 91.17 23.39 2.86
CA ARG A 119 90.19 24.46 2.60
C ARG A 119 90.57 25.31 1.38
N GLN A 120 91.83 25.68 1.22
CA GLN A 120 92.31 26.48 0.08
C GLN A 120 92.14 25.75 -1.28
N PHE A 121 92.15 24.42 -1.25
CA PHE A 121 92.01 23.58 -2.45
C PHE A 121 90.61 22.99 -2.62
N GLN A 122 89.60 23.49 -1.91
CA GLN A 122 88.21 23.11 -2.16
C GLN A 122 87.81 23.43 -3.60
N GLY A 123 87.33 22.42 -4.34
CA GLY A 123 86.97 22.54 -5.76
C GLY A 123 88.16 22.46 -6.74
N ARG A 124 89.38 22.23 -6.26
CA ARG A 124 90.55 21.92 -7.10
C ARG A 124 90.78 20.41 -7.16
N GLY A 125 91.55 19.95 -8.14
CA GLY A 125 91.85 18.52 -8.31
C GLY A 125 92.55 17.93 -7.09
N ARG A 126 92.16 16.70 -6.72
CA ARG A 126 92.69 15.98 -5.55
C ARG A 126 94.21 15.82 -5.60
N ASP A 127 94.77 15.58 -6.78
CA ASP A 127 96.21 15.39 -6.93
C ASP A 127 97.00 16.65 -6.55
N LEU A 128 96.50 17.84 -6.91
CA LEU A 128 97.12 19.12 -6.54
C LEU A 128 97.10 19.37 -5.02
N LEU A 129 96.03 18.94 -4.35
CA LEU A 129 95.94 18.99 -2.89
C LEU A 129 97.00 18.08 -2.27
N VAL A 130 97.09 16.84 -2.73
CA VAL A 130 98.06 15.86 -2.20
C VAL A 130 99.50 16.31 -2.46
N ASP A 131 99.80 16.83 -3.64
CA ASP A 131 101.13 17.38 -3.97
C ASP A 131 101.48 18.56 -3.05
N ARG A 132 100.54 19.49 -2.83
CA ARG A 132 100.76 20.60 -1.89
C ARG A 132 100.97 20.10 -0.46
N LEU A 133 100.20 19.12 -0.01
CA LEU A 133 100.34 18.52 1.31
C LEU A 133 101.68 17.81 1.48
N CYS A 134 102.20 17.14 0.45
CA CYS A 134 103.53 16.52 0.48
C CYS A 134 104.65 17.57 0.62
N LEU A 135 104.47 18.79 0.10
CA LEU A 135 105.41 19.89 0.30
C LEU A 135 105.35 20.47 1.72
N GLU A 136 104.15 20.58 2.31
CA GLU A 136 103.94 21.11 3.66
C GLU A 136 104.36 20.12 4.76
N PHE A 137 104.21 18.81 4.48
CA PHE A 137 104.52 17.73 5.41
C PHE A 137 105.51 16.71 4.79
N PRO A 138 106.77 17.09 4.55
CA PRO A 138 107.75 16.24 3.86
C PRO A 138 108.14 14.97 4.66
N HIS A 139 107.85 14.95 5.95
CA HIS A 139 108.14 13.84 6.86
C HIS A 139 106.97 12.83 6.99
N ILE A 140 105.82 13.13 6.38
CA ILE A 140 104.62 12.29 6.46
C ILE A 140 104.41 11.59 5.11
N PRO A 141 104.28 10.25 5.08
CA PRO A 141 104.06 9.53 3.82
C PRO A 141 102.69 9.87 3.23
N ARG A 142 102.59 9.81 1.90
CA ARG A 142 101.37 10.09 1.13
C ARG A 142 100.14 9.31 1.62
N GLU A 143 100.33 8.06 2.02
CA GLU A 143 99.27 7.20 2.56
C GLU A 143 98.67 7.76 3.86
N GLN A 144 99.51 8.29 4.75
CA GLN A 144 99.04 8.90 6.00
C GLN A 144 98.31 10.23 5.73
N LEU A 145 98.74 11.00 4.72
CA LEU A 145 98.02 12.21 4.29
C LEU A 145 96.62 11.87 3.74
N GLN A 146 96.49 10.79 2.97
CA GLN A 146 95.20 10.33 2.47
C GLN A 146 94.31 9.78 3.59
N ALA A 147 94.88 9.05 4.56
CA ALA A 147 94.15 8.59 5.74
C ALA A 147 93.63 9.77 6.58
N GLN A 148 94.43 10.83 6.74
CA GLN A 148 94.02 12.03 7.46
C GLN A 148 92.97 12.84 6.70
N GLU A 149 93.05 12.91 5.37
CA GLU A 149 92.01 13.48 4.52
C GLU A 149 90.66 12.78 4.76
N ALA A 150 90.67 11.44 4.70
CA ALA A 150 89.49 10.60 4.92
C ALA A 150 88.94 10.74 6.35
N ASN A 151 89.82 10.86 7.35
CA ASN A 151 89.41 11.09 8.74
C ASN A 151 88.69 12.44 8.90
N LEU A 152 89.22 13.52 8.32
CA LEU A 152 88.56 14.83 8.36
C LEU A 152 87.22 14.85 7.61
N ASP A 153 87.13 14.16 6.47
CA ASP A 153 85.85 14.02 5.76
C ASP A 153 84.84 13.21 6.57
N ALA A 154 85.27 12.14 7.23
CA ALA A 154 84.42 11.36 8.13
C ALA A 154 83.93 12.21 9.31
N MET A 155 84.79 13.03 9.92
CA MET A 155 84.40 13.94 11.00
C MET A 155 83.39 14.99 10.53
N LYS A 156 83.62 15.59 9.36
CA LYS A 156 82.69 16.55 8.75
C LYS A 156 81.34 15.90 8.45
N TYR A 157 81.35 14.67 7.92
CA TYR A 157 80.14 13.91 7.62
C TYR A 157 79.36 13.54 8.88
N ALA A 158 80.03 13.13 9.95
CA ALA A 158 79.39 12.85 11.23
C ALA A 158 78.77 14.11 11.86
N ALA A 159 79.44 15.26 11.79
CA ALA A 159 78.85 16.54 12.22
C ALA A 159 77.63 16.94 11.37
N GLN A 160 77.68 16.70 10.05
CA GLN A 160 76.53 16.92 9.16
C GLN A 160 75.36 15.97 9.51
N LYS A 161 75.65 14.70 9.85
CA LYS A 161 74.64 13.76 10.33
C LYS A 161 73.98 14.25 11.61
N GLN A 162 74.74 14.73 12.59
CA GLN A 162 74.18 15.31 13.83
C GLN A 162 73.23 16.47 13.52
N ALA A 163 73.65 17.41 12.67
CA ALA A 163 72.80 18.52 12.25
C ALA A 163 71.53 18.03 11.51
N SER A 164 71.64 16.99 10.68
CA SER A 164 70.47 16.41 9.99
C SER A 164 69.49 15.71 10.94
N ALA A 165 69.99 15.02 11.97
CA ALA A 165 69.17 14.36 12.99
C ALA A 165 68.33 15.39 13.76
N PHE A 166 68.93 16.50 14.18
CA PHE A 166 68.19 17.60 14.82
C PHE A 166 67.13 18.22 13.90
N ARG A 167 67.45 18.43 12.61
CA ARG A 167 66.48 18.96 11.64
C ARG A 167 65.32 17.98 11.43
N GLN A 168 65.60 16.69 11.39
CA GLN A 168 64.57 15.66 11.25
C GLN A 168 63.68 15.59 12.48
N TRP A 169 64.27 15.50 13.67
CA TRP A 169 63.54 15.55 14.94
C TRP A 169 62.62 16.77 15.02
N ARG A 170 63.10 17.95 14.62
CA ARG A 170 62.29 19.18 14.62
C ARG A 170 61.09 19.08 13.68
N ARG A 171 61.28 18.59 12.44
CA ARG A 171 60.18 18.38 11.49
C ARG A 171 59.15 17.39 12.03
N GLU A 172 59.62 16.29 12.61
CA GLU A 172 58.75 15.26 13.17
C GLU A 172 57.97 15.79 14.37
N ARG A 173 58.60 16.56 15.26
CA ARG A 173 57.93 17.22 16.38
C ARG A 173 56.79 18.15 15.92
N VAL A 174 57.02 18.97 14.89
CA VAL A 174 55.96 19.82 14.31
C VAL A 174 54.84 18.98 13.70
N GLN A 175 55.17 17.89 12.99
CA GLN A 175 54.16 16.99 12.45
C GLN A 175 53.33 16.32 13.56
N LEU A 176 53.93 15.94 14.69
CA LEU A 176 53.21 15.40 15.84
C LEU A 176 52.20 16.42 16.39
N LEU A 177 52.60 17.69 16.52
CA LEU A 177 51.72 18.78 16.94
C LEU A 177 50.54 18.97 15.98
N GLN A 178 50.82 19.03 14.67
CA GLN A 178 49.80 19.16 13.64
C GLN A 178 48.81 17.99 13.64
N ARG A 179 49.29 16.76 13.86
CA ARG A 179 48.43 15.58 14.00
C ARG A 179 47.52 15.68 15.22
N GLY A 180 48.06 16.12 16.36
CA GLY A 180 47.27 16.35 17.57
C GLY A 180 46.15 17.36 17.34
N GLN A 181 46.45 18.48 16.68
CA GLN A 181 45.44 19.47 16.32
C GLN A 181 44.39 18.94 15.35
N GLY A 182 44.83 18.20 14.31
CA GLY A 182 43.91 17.57 13.38
C GLY A 182 42.91 16.65 14.08
N ARG A 183 43.33 15.93 15.13
CA ARG A 183 42.43 15.11 15.96
C ARG A 183 41.45 15.95 16.77
N LEU A 184 41.86 17.08 17.33
CA LEU A 184 40.96 18.00 18.03
C LEU A 184 39.91 18.60 17.10
N GLU A 185 40.31 19.06 15.92
CA GLU A 185 39.38 19.59 14.92
C GLU A 185 38.38 18.54 14.44
N GLN A 186 38.83 17.30 14.26
CA GLN A 186 37.94 16.19 13.91
C GLN A 186 36.90 15.94 15.00
N ARG A 187 37.32 15.88 16.27
CA ARG A 187 36.39 15.72 17.41
C ARG A 187 35.40 16.88 17.50
N ALA A 188 35.83 18.12 17.28
CA ALA A 188 34.94 19.27 17.25
C ALA A 188 33.88 19.13 16.15
N LYS A 189 34.29 18.80 14.92
CA LYS A 189 33.37 18.55 13.80
C LYS A 189 32.39 17.41 14.08
N GLU A 190 32.86 16.32 14.68
CA GLU A 190 32.01 15.20 15.08
C GLU A 190 30.97 15.61 16.14
N GLN A 191 31.37 16.43 17.12
CA GLN A 191 30.45 16.98 18.12
C GLN A 191 29.39 17.89 17.47
N ASP A 192 29.78 18.76 16.54
CA ASP A 192 28.84 19.63 15.81
C ASP A 192 27.82 18.82 15.02
N ILE A 193 28.27 17.77 14.32
CA ILE A 193 27.38 16.85 13.59
C ILE A 193 26.40 16.17 14.56
N LEU A 194 26.86 15.74 15.72
CA LEU A 194 25.98 15.15 16.75
C LEU A 194 24.99 16.16 17.30
N GLN A 195 25.37 17.42 17.48
CA GLN A 195 24.48 18.48 17.93
C GLN A 195 23.40 18.78 16.88
N LEU A 196 23.77 18.91 15.60
CA LEU A 196 22.82 19.09 14.50
C LEU A 196 21.81 17.95 14.44
N ARG A 197 22.26 16.69 14.50
CA ARG A 197 21.37 15.52 14.54
C ARG A 197 20.41 15.54 15.73
N ARG A 198 20.87 16.01 16.90
CA ARG A 198 20.01 16.16 18.08
C ARG A 198 18.94 17.23 17.86
N GLN A 199 19.29 18.36 17.25
CA GLN A 199 18.35 19.42 16.90
C GLN A 199 17.31 18.93 15.89
N GLU A 200 17.74 18.26 14.82
CA GLU A 200 16.82 17.67 13.83
C GLU A 200 15.84 16.69 14.46
N MET A 201 16.32 15.83 15.37
CA MET A 201 15.46 14.90 16.12
C MET A 201 14.45 15.63 17.02
N GLN A 202 14.84 16.75 17.63
CA GLN A 202 13.92 17.58 18.43
C GLN A 202 12.85 18.21 17.54
N GLU A 203 13.24 18.82 16.41
CA GLU A 203 12.29 19.38 15.46
C GLU A 203 11.31 18.34 14.92
N GLN A 204 11.79 17.13 14.61
CA GLN A 204 10.93 16.04 14.15
C GLN A 204 9.91 15.65 15.23
N ARG A 205 10.33 15.58 16.50
CA ARG A 205 9.42 15.32 17.62
C ARG A 205 8.38 16.42 17.79
N GLU A 206 8.76 17.68 17.63
CA GLU A 206 7.82 18.81 17.68
C GLU A 206 6.82 18.78 16.52
N LYS A 207 7.29 18.52 15.29
CA LYS A 207 6.44 18.33 14.11
C LYS A 207 5.45 17.18 14.32
N GLN A 208 5.91 16.04 14.87
CA GLN A 208 5.05 14.91 15.21
C GLN A 208 4.02 15.26 16.28
N ARG A 209 4.41 15.95 17.35
CA ARG A 209 3.49 16.42 18.40
C ARG A 209 2.42 17.34 17.84
N HIS A 210 2.80 18.29 16.98
CA HIS A 210 1.88 19.22 16.33
C HIS A 210 0.87 18.50 15.42
N LEU A 211 1.36 17.59 14.57
CA LEU A 211 0.50 16.78 13.70
C LEU A 211 -0.44 15.89 14.51
N HIS A 212 0.04 15.29 15.59
CA HIS A 212 -0.78 14.48 16.49
C HIS A 212 -1.90 15.32 17.13
N GLY A 213 -1.58 16.52 17.62
CA GLY A 213 -2.56 17.47 18.15
C GLY A 213 -3.63 17.84 17.12
N LYS A 214 -3.22 18.20 15.88
CA LYS A 214 -4.16 18.46 14.78
C LYS A 214 -5.06 17.26 14.48
N LEU A 215 -4.49 16.06 14.45
CA LEU A 215 -5.22 14.83 14.17
C LEU A 215 -6.25 14.54 15.27
N GLN A 216 -5.90 14.76 16.55
CA GLN A 216 -6.85 14.61 17.65
C GLN A 216 -8.04 15.57 17.52
N VAL A 217 -7.81 16.84 17.19
CA VAL A 217 -8.88 17.82 16.96
C VAL A 217 -9.81 17.38 15.82
N VAL A 218 -9.23 16.90 14.71
CA VAL A 218 -10.02 16.38 13.58
C VAL A 218 -10.83 15.14 13.97
N ARG A 219 -10.22 14.20 14.73
CA ARG A 219 -10.92 13.01 15.23
C ARG A 219 -12.09 13.38 16.14
N ALA A 220 -11.90 14.31 17.08
CA ALA A 220 -12.97 14.80 17.95
C ALA A 220 -14.10 15.46 17.16
N ARG A 221 -13.76 16.34 16.20
CA ARG A 221 -14.75 16.98 15.32
C ARG A 221 -15.54 15.96 14.50
N ASN A 222 -14.87 14.93 13.98
CA ASN A 222 -15.52 13.87 13.22
C ASN A 222 -16.40 12.98 14.09
N ALA A 223 -15.98 12.66 15.33
CA ALA A 223 -16.80 11.93 16.29
C ALA A 223 -18.12 12.68 16.56
N VAL A 224 -18.05 13.99 16.84
CA VAL A 224 -19.26 14.82 17.03
C VAL A 224 -20.17 14.81 15.79
N LYS A 225 -19.59 14.89 14.58
CA LYS A 225 -20.38 14.81 13.33
C LYS A 225 -21.06 13.44 13.15
N VAL A 226 -20.37 12.35 13.48
CA VAL A 226 -20.91 10.99 13.40
C VAL A 226 -22.04 10.83 14.41
N GLU A 227 -21.84 11.25 15.66
CA GLU A 227 -22.89 11.23 16.68
C GLU A 227 -24.11 12.06 16.28
N ALA A 228 -23.91 13.26 15.70
CA ALA A 228 -25.01 14.09 15.22
C ALA A 228 -25.80 13.39 14.09
N ARG A 229 -25.11 12.74 13.15
CA ARG A 229 -25.75 11.93 12.08
C ARG A 229 -26.52 10.75 12.66
N GLN A 230 -25.93 10.00 13.59
CA GLN A 230 -26.60 8.89 14.25
C GLN A 230 -27.86 9.33 15.01
N ARG A 231 -27.80 10.49 15.69
CA ARG A 231 -28.97 11.07 16.35
C ARG A 231 -30.05 11.43 15.33
N ALA A 232 -29.70 12.11 14.24
CA ALA A 232 -30.64 12.45 13.17
C ALA A 232 -31.28 11.20 12.53
N ASP A 233 -30.46 10.18 12.20
CA ASP A 233 -30.95 8.91 11.66
C ASP A 233 -31.88 8.19 12.65
N SER A 234 -31.54 8.19 13.94
CA SER A 234 -32.38 7.59 14.98
C SER A 234 -33.71 8.32 15.15
N GLN A 235 -33.72 9.65 15.07
CA GLN A 235 -34.95 10.45 15.09
C GLN A 235 -35.79 10.18 13.85
N GLN A 236 -35.17 10.14 12.67
CA GLN A 236 -35.88 9.85 11.43
C GLN A 236 -36.48 8.44 11.43
N ARG A 237 -35.78 7.44 11.98
CA ARG A 237 -36.33 6.10 12.18
C ARG A 237 -37.53 6.13 13.13
N ARG A 238 -37.43 6.81 14.27
CA ARG A 238 -38.55 6.94 15.22
C ARG A 238 -39.78 7.61 14.58
N LEU A 239 -39.57 8.64 13.75
CA LEU A 239 -40.66 9.28 13.01
C LEU A 239 -41.30 8.33 12.01
N ARG A 240 -40.51 7.58 11.24
CA ARG A 240 -41.03 6.57 10.30
C ARG A 240 -41.78 5.47 11.03
N ASP A 241 -41.24 4.95 12.13
CA ASP A 241 -41.90 3.92 12.94
C ASP A 241 -43.22 4.45 13.53
N ALA A 242 -43.28 5.73 13.93
CA ALA A 242 -44.50 6.36 14.40
C ALA A 242 -45.54 6.54 13.29
N GLU A 243 -45.13 6.98 12.10
CA GLU A 243 -46.01 7.08 10.92
C GLU A 243 -46.54 5.70 10.48
N GLU A 244 -45.71 4.66 10.51
CA GLU A 244 -46.13 3.29 10.21
C GLU A 244 -47.15 2.80 11.24
N ARG A 245 -46.91 3.02 12.54
CA ARG A 245 -47.88 2.70 13.59
C ARG A 245 -49.20 3.46 13.44
N GLU A 246 -49.17 4.74 13.07
CA GLU A 246 -50.40 5.50 12.78
C GLU A 246 -51.14 4.92 11.58
N LYS A 247 -50.43 4.55 10.50
CA LYS A 247 -51.03 3.90 9.33
C LYS A 247 -51.64 2.54 9.69
N GLU A 248 -50.95 1.73 10.48
CA GLU A 248 -51.46 0.45 10.98
C GLU A 248 -52.70 0.65 11.85
N GLN A 249 -52.69 1.61 12.78
CA GLN A 249 -53.85 1.93 13.60
C GLN A 249 -55.03 2.43 12.75
N ALA A 250 -54.76 3.28 11.75
CA ALA A 250 -55.79 3.74 10.82
C ALA A 250 -56.38 2.60 9.99
N GLN A 251 -55.53 1.67 9.52
CA GLN A 251 -55.97 0.46 8.82
C GLN A 251 -56.78 -0.46 9.73
N GLN A 252 -56.37 -0.66 10.98
CA GLN A 252 -57.12 -1.44 11.96
C GLN A 252 -58.49 -0.82 12.23
N LYS A 253 -58.57 0.50 12.45
CA LYS A 253 -59.83 1.23 12.62
C LYS A 253 -60.74 1.09 11.39
N ARG A 254 -60.18 1.21 10.18
CA ARG A 254 -60.93 0.97 8.93
C ARG A 254 -61.44 -0.46 8.83
N ALA A 255 -60.61 -1.45 9.16
CA ALA A 255 -61.00 -2.86 9.13
C ALA A 255 -62.11 -3.16 10.15
N GLN A 256 -62.06 -2.56 11.35
CA GLN A 256 -63.11 -2.66 12.35
C GLN A 256 -64.43 -2.05 11.84
N ALA A 257 -64.40 -0.84 11.31
CA ALA A 257 -65.59 -0.18 10.74
C ALA A 257 -66.21 -1.00 9.58
N VAL A 258 -65.37 -1.56 8.69
CA VAL A 258 -65.85 -2.45 7.61
C VAL A 258 -66.48 -3.72 8.18
N ARG A 259 -65.92 -4.28 9.26
CA ARG A 259 -66.46 -5.46 9.92
C ARG A 259 -67.81 -5.18 10.58
N GLU A 260 -67.96 -4.04 11.23
CA GLU A 260 -69.22 -3.57 11.83
C GLU A 260 -70.31 -3.38 10.76
N LEU A 261 -70.00 -2.67 9.67
CA LEU A 261 -70.90 -2.51 8.52
C LEU A 261 -71.28 -3.85 7.89
N ALA A 262 -70.34 -4.81 7.84
CA ALA A 262 -70.61 -6.15 7.33
C ALA A 262 -71.51 -6.96 8.27
N SER A 263 -71.37 -6.83 9.59
CA SER A 263 -72.31 -7.43 10.55
C SER A 263 -73.71 -6.83 10.44
N GLU A 264 -73.83 -5.51 10.38
CA GLU A 264 -75.12 -4.84 10.20
C GLU A 264 -75.79 -5.25 8.88
N SER A 265 -75.03 -5.35 7.79
CA SER A 265 -75.54 -5.84 6.51
C SER A 265 -76.00 -7.30 6.58
N LYS A 266 -75.29 -8.15 7.34
CA LYS A 266 -75.70 -9.55 7.58
C LYS A 266 -76.98 -9.63 8.40
N GLU A 267 -77.14 -8.80 9.42
CA GLU A 267 -78.35 -8.75 10.25
C GLU A 267 -79.56 -8.27 9.45
N ARG A 268 -79.42 -7.17 8.68
CA ARG A 268 -80.48 -6.71 7.77
C ARG A 268 -80.89 -7.76 6.74
N LYS A 269 -79.93 -8.53 6.20
CA LYS A 269 -80.23 -9.64 5.29
C LYS A 269 -80.96 -10.79 5.97
N ARG A 270 -80.65 -11.08 7.25
CA ARG A 270 -81.37 -12.09 8.03
C ARG A 270 -82.80 -11.66 8.30
N GLU A 271 -83.01 -10.41 8.70
CA GLU A 271 -84.34 -9.82 8.92
C GLU A 271 -85.19 -9.85 7.65
N GLN A 272 -84.63 -9.42 6.51
CA GLN A 272 -85.32 -9.51 5.21
C GLN A 272 -85.64 -10.95 4.82
N LYS A 273 -84.77 -11.91 5.13
CA LYS A 273 -85.02 -13.32 4.85
C LYS A 273 -86.17 -13.84 5.72
N THR A 274 -86.20 -13.53 7.01
CA THR A 274 -87.29 -13.93 7.90
C THR A 274 -88.63 -13.28 7.53
N GLN A 275 -88.62 -12.02 7.05
CA GLN A 275 -89.83 -11.36 6.56
C GLN A 275 -90.36 -12.03 5.29
N ARG A 276 -89.48 -12.37 4.33
CA ARG A 276 -89.86 -13.10 3.12
C ARG A 276 -90.38 -14.51 3.42
N GLU A 277 -89.76 -15.22 4.37
CA GLU A 277 -90.23 -16.55 4.80
C GLU A 277 -91.62 -16.46 5.46
N ALA A 278 -91.89 -15.42 6.25
CA ALA A 278 -93.21 -15.17 6.84
C ALA A 278 -94.27 -14.83 5.77
N GLU A 279 -93.92 -14.00 4.78
CA GLU A 279 -94.82 -13.67 3.67
C GLU A 279 -95.15 -14.90 2.80
N VAL A 280 -94.18 -15.79 2.57
CA VAL A 280 -94.42 -17.05 1.84
C VAL A 280 -95.31 -17.98 2.66
N ALA A 281 -95.07 -18.12 3.97
CA ALA A 281 -95.90 -18.95 4.85
C ALA A 281 -97.36 -18.46 4.93
N GLU A 282 -97.60 -17.15 4.96
CA GLU A 282 -98.93 -16.56 4.90
C GLU A 282 -99.64 -16.86 3.56
N LYS A 283 -98.93 -16.73 2.43
CA LYS A 283 -99.48 -17.08 1.11
C LYS A 283 -99.84 -18.56 1.00
N GLU A 284 -98.98 -19.45 1.52
CA GLU A 284 -99.23 -20.89 1.53
C GLU A 284 -100.45 -21.27 2.38
N ARG A 285 -100.71 -20.54 3.48
CA ARG A 285 -101.91 -20.72 4.31
C ARG A 285 -103.18 -20.36 3.56
N VAL A 286 -103.20 -19.21 2.89
CA VAL A 286 -104.36 -18.77 2.09
C VAL A 286 -104.63 -19.74 0.94
N GLU A 287 -103.59 -20.22 0.25
CA GLU A 287 -103.72 -21.21 -0.82
C GLU A 287 -104.18 -22.59 -0.33
N ALA A 288 -103.87 -22.97 0.92
CA ALA A 288 -104.37 -24.20 1.51
C ALA A 288 -105.88 -24.12 1.80
N GLU A 289 -106.36 -23.00 2.34
CA GLU A 289 -107.79 -22.77 2.60
C GLU A 289 -108.62 -22.75 1.31
N GLU A 290 -108.11 -22.13 0.24
CA GLU A 290 -108.78 -22.16 -1.07
C GLU A 290 -108.85 -23.57 -1.67
N ARG A 291 -107.77 -24.36 -1.55
CA ARG A 291 -107.76 -25.75 -2.01
C ARG A 291 -108.79 -26.61 -1.29
N GLN A 292 -108.97 -26.38 0.01
CA GLN A 292 -109.94 -27.11 0.82
C GLN A 292 -111.39 -26.80 0.39
N ARG A 293 -111.71 -25.52 0.15
CA ARG A 293 -113.01 -25.10 -0.39
C ARG A 293 -113.30 -25.67 -1.79
N ARG A 294 -112.28 -25.76 -2.66
CA ARG A 294 -112.42 -26.37 -3.99
C ARG A 294 -112.70 -27.87 -3.93
N LEU A 295 -112.13 -28.59 -2.97
CA LEU A 295 -112.37 -30.03 -2.80
C LEU A 295 -113.80 -30.32 -2.34
N GLU A 296 -114.34 -29.50 -1.43
CA GLU A 296 -115.71 -29.64 -0.93
C GLU A 296 -116.75 -29.41 -2.05
N ALA A 297 -116.59 -28.33 -2.83
CA ALA A 297 -117.46 -28.07 -3.99
C ALA A 297 -117.37 -29.16 -5.07
N ASN A 298 -116.19 -29.75 -5.29
CA ASN A 298 -116.00 -30.79 -6.30
C ASN A 298 -116.58 -32.14 -5.86
N ALA A 299 -116.61 -32.43 -4.55
CA ALA A 299 -117.24 -33.64 -4.01
C ALA A 299 -118.75 -33.69 -4.30
N GLU A 300 -119.44 -32.54 -4.24
CA GLU A 300 -120.88 -32.44 -4.55
C GLU A 300 -121.17 -32.64 -6.04
N VAL A 301 -120.34 -32.05 -6.92
CA VAL A 301 -120.47 -32.21 -8.38
C VAL A 301 -120.23 -33.65 -8.83
N VAL A 302 -119.25 -34.34 -8.23
CA VAL A 302 -118.96 -35.75 -8.55
C VAL A 302 -120.09 -36.68 -8.10
N ARG A 303 -120.78 -36.39 -7.00
CA ARG A 303 -121.95 -37.17 -6.55
C ARG A 303 -123.09 -37.10 -7.57
N LEU A 304 -123.45 -35.90 -8.00
CA LEU A 304 -124.49 -35.66 -9.02
C LEU A 304 -124.14 -36.28 -10.38
N ARG A 305 -122.85 -36.28 -10.75
CA ARG A 305 -122.40 -36.90 -12.00
C ARG A 305 -122.51 -38.42 -12.01
N ARG A 306 -122.22 -39.08 -10.88
CA ARG A 306 -122.37 -40.55 -10.74
C ARG A 306 -123.83 -41.00 -10.86
N GLU A 307 -124.76 -40.21 -10.35
CA GLU A 307 -126.20 -40.49 -10.46
C GLU A 307 -126.68 -40.37 -11.92
N MET A 308 -126.21 -39.35 -12.64
CA MET A 308 -126.51 -39.18 -14.08
C MET A 308 -125.89 -40.27 -14.97
N ASP A 309 -124.66 -40.70 -14.66
CA ASP A 309 -123.98 -41.74 -15.44
C ASP A 309 -124.62 -43.12 -15.25
N ALA A 310 -125.15 -43.41 -14.05
CA ALA A 310 -125.89 -44.65 -13.79
C ALA A 310 -127.19 -44.76 -14.61
N ILE A 311 -127.87 -43.63 -14.85
CA ILE A 311 -129.07 -43.56 -15.70
C ILE A 311 -128.69 -43.77 -17.17
N LYS A 312 -127.65 -43.08 -17.66
CA LYS A 312 -127.16 -43.24 -19.05
C LYS A 312 -126.68 -44.65 -19.37
N GLN A 313 -126.04 -45.33 -18.42
CA GLN A 313 -125.59 -46.71 -18.63
C GLN A 313 -126.76 -47.69 -18.82
N ARG A 314 -127.90 -47.46 -18.15
CA ARG A 314 -129.10 -48.28 -18.33
C ARG A 314 -129.73 -48.08 -19.70
N GLU A 315 -129.79 -46.84 -20.19
CA GLU A 315 -130.30 -46.53 -21.53
C GLU A 315 -129.37 -47.05 -22.65
N ALA A 316 -128.05 -46.90 -22.47
CA ALA A 316 -127.07 -47.40 -23.42
C ALA A 316 -127.05 -48.94 -23.51
N ALA A 317 -127.30 -49.66 -22.41
CA ALA A 317 -127.41 -51.12 -22.42
C ALA A 317 -128.62 -51.59 -23.24
N GLN A 318 -129.76 -50.90 -23.14
CA GLN A 318 -130.96 -51.20 -23.93
C GLN A 318 -130.76 -50.90 -25.42
N GLN A 319 -130.11 -49.78 -25.77
CA GLN A 319 -129.80 -49.46 -27.17
C GLN A 319 -128.79 -50.43 -27.81
N LYS A 320 -127.78 -50.89 -27.06
CA LYS A 320 -126.81 -51.88 -27.56
C LYS A 320 -127.46 -53.23 -27.88
N GLN A 321 -128.40 -53.69 -27.06
CA GLN A 321 -129.12 -54.94 -27.34
C GLN A 321 -129.96 -54.85 -28.62
N ALA A 322 -130.59 -53.71 -28.89
CA ALA A 322 -131.33 -53.49 -30.14
C ALA A 322 -130.40 -53.42 -31.37
N ALA A 323 -129.28 -52.71 -31.27
CA ALA A 323 -128.31 -52.58 -32.36
C ALA A 323 -127.57 -53.88 -32.70
N GLU A 324 -127.30 -54.75 -31.72
CA GLU A 324 -126.69 -56.06 -31.97
C GLU A 324 -127.62 -57.02 -32.74
N GLN A 325 -128.94 -56.92 -32.56
CA GLN A 325 -129.90 -57.70 -33.34
C GLN A 325 -129.91 -57.26 -34.82
N GLU A 326 -129.95 -55.94 -35.09
CA GLU A 326 -129.83 -55.41 -36.46
C GLU A 326 -128.49 -55.75 -37.12
N ARG A 327 -127.39 -55.71 -36.37
CA ARG A 327 -126.05 -56.05 -36.91
C ARG A 327 -125.95 -57.50 -37.35
N LYS A 328 -126.47 -58.44 -36.56
CA LYS A 328 -126.45 -59.87 -36.94
C LYS A 328 -127.24 -60.14 -38.22
N GLU A 329 -128.36 -59.46 -38.43
CA GLU A 329 -129.14 -59.57 -39.66
C GLU A 329 -128.45 -58.94 -40.89
N ARG A 330 -127.72 -57.84 -40.70
CA ARG A 330 -126.91 -57.20 -41.76
C ARG A 330 -125.66 -58.01 -42.11
N GLU A 331 -124.96 -58.55 -41.12
CA GLU A 331 -123.73 -59.32 -41.33
C GLU A 331 -124.00 -60.64 -42.06
N HIS A 332 -125.13 -61.30 -41.79
CA HIS A 332 -125.57 -62.47 -42.55
C HIS A 332 -125.84 -62.15 -44.03
N ARG A 333 -126.42 -60.99 -44.34
CA ARG A 333 -126.62 -60.53 -45.74
C ARG A 333 -125.30 -60.16 -46.43
N LEU A 334 -124.35 -59.59 -45.70
CA LEU A 334 -123.09 -59.09 -46.25
C LEU A 334 -122.08 -60.23 -46.52
N GLN A 335 -122.01 -61.25 -45.67
CA GLN A 335 -121.10 -62.39 -45.85
C GLN A 335 -121.39 -63.19 -47.13
N GLN A 336 -122.66 -63.39 -47.48
CA GLN A 336 -123.04 -64.06 -48.73
C GLN A 336 -122.61 -63.29 -50.00
N ALA A 337 -122.49 -61.97 -49.92
CA ALA A 337 -122.10 -61.14 -51.06
C ALA A 337 -120.57 -61.08 -51.23
N LEU A 338 -119.81 -61.09 -50.13
CA LEU A 338 -118.37 -60.88 -50.13
C LEU A 338 -117.54 -62.11 -50.51
N GLU A 339 -118.05 -63.33 -50.39
CA GLU A 339 -117.37 -64.53 -50.92
C GLU A 339 -117.27 -64.54 -52.46
N ARG A 340 -118.12 -63.78 -53.15
CA ARG A 340 -118.20 -63.83 -54.63
C ARG A 340 -117.14 -62.99 -55.37
N LEU A 341 -116.34 -62.15 -54.70
CA LEU A 341 -115.64 -61.03 -55.37
C LEU A 341 -114.21 -60.69 -54.89
N ARG A 342 -113.38 -61.65 -54.44
CA ARG A 342 -112.03 -61.35 -53.92
C ARG A 342 -110.87 -61.69 -54.87
N PRO A 343 -110.07 -60.69 -55.34
CA PRO A 343 -108.72 -60.89 -55.90
C PRO A 343 -107.59 -60.22 -55.09
N GLU A 344 -106.36 -60.77 -55.20
CA GLU A 344 -105.18 -60.51 -54.36
C GLU A 344 -104.00 -59.86 -55.12
N ALA A 345 -103.21 -58.99 -54.46
CA ALA A 345 -101.85 -58.60 -54.87
C ALA A 345 -100.99 -58.06 -53.69
N GLN A 346 -99.68 -58.33 -53.71
CA GLN A 346 -98.66 -58.05 -52.66
C GLN A 346 -97.64 -56.93 -53.03
N ARG A 347 -96.81 -56.53 -52.06
CA ARG A 347 -96.09 -55.23 -51.92
C ARG A 347 -94.56 -55.43 -51.80
N ASP A 348 -93.73 -54.55 -52.37
CA ASP A 348 -92.26 -54.70 -52.51
C ASP A 348 -91.40 -53.70 -51.67
N PRO A 349 -90.21 -54.05 -51.11
CA PRO A 349 -89.57 -53.39 -49.96
C PRO A 349 -88.24 -52.61 -50.20
N GLU A 350 -87.97 -52.02 -51.37
CA GLU A 350 -86.66 -51.36 -51.63
C GLU A 350 -86.51 -49.92 -51.07
N ARG A 351 -87.53 -49.36 -50.41
CA ARG A 351 -87.55 -47.94 -50.01
C ARG A 351 -86.84 -47.61 -48.68
N LEU A 352 -86.04 -48.53 -48.12
CA LEU A 352 -85.59 -48.48 -46.72
C LEU A 352 -84.08 -48.33 -46.45
N LEU A 353 -83.22 -48.04 -47.45
CA LEU A 353 -81.76 -47.95 -47.23
C LEU A 353 -81.06 -46.78 -47.95
N LYS A 354 -80.92 -45.60 -47.29
CA LYS A 354 -79.85 -44.60 -47.57
C LYS A 354 -79.76 -43.46 -46.53
N LEU A 355 -78.54 -43.11 -46.08
CA LEU A 355 -78.16 -41.90 -45.30
C LEU A 355 -76.78 -41.37 -45.78
N PRO A 356 -76.48 -40.04 -45.70
CA PRO A 356 -75.34 -39.41 -46.40
C PRO A 356 -74.13 -38.97 -45.54
N GLU A 357 -73.02 -38.71 -46.25
CA GLU A 357 -71.61 -38.61 -45.84
C GLU A 357 -71.17 -37.21 -45.35
N ARG A 358 -70.67 -37.08 -44.10
CA ARG A 358 -70.08 -35.81 -43.60
C ARG A 358 -68.90 -35.99 -42.62
N THR A 359 -68.02 -36.96 -42.89
CA THR A 359 -66.87 -37.35 -42.02
C THR A 359 -65.54 -37.45 -42.77
N LYS A 360 -65.07 -36.35 -43.40
CA LYS A 360 -63.67 -36.23 -43.87
C LYS A 360 -63.18 -34.78 -43.83
N ALA A 361 -62.30 -34.44 -42.89
CA ALA A 361 -61.44 -33.26 -42.95
C ALA A 361 -60.16 -33.53 -42.14
N GLU A 362 -59.04 -33.66 -42.85
CA GLU A 362 -57.69 -33.92 -42.35
C GLU A 362 -57.02 -32.60 -41.93
N ALA A 363 -56.27 -32.63 -40.83
CA ALA A 363 -55.46 -31.51 -40.37
C ALA A 363 -54.16 -31.42 -41.19
N TYR A 364 -54.04 -30.36 -41.97
CA TYR A 364 -52.88 -30.03 -42.79
C TYR A 364 -51.80 -29.33 -41.95
N SER A 365 -50.63 -29.94 -41.78
CA SER A 365 -49.45 -29.36 -41.14
C SER A 365 -48.45 -28.91 -42.20
N ASP A 366 -48.33 -27.59 -42.39
CA ASP A 366 -47.32 -26.95 -43.25
C ASP A 366 -45.99 -26.79 -42.48
N PRO A 367 -44.86 -27.37 -42.92
CA PRO A 367 -43.57 -27.28 -42.21
C PRO A 367 -42.75 -26.01 -42.53
N LEU A 368 -43.33 -24.96 -43.13
CA LEU A 368 -42.57 -23.77 -43.53
C LEU A 368 -42.88 -22.48 -42.75
N VAL A 369 -43.59 -22.55 -41.64
CA VAL A 369 -43.92 -21.35 -40.86
C VAL A 369 -43.44 -21.47 -39.41
N CYS A 370 -42.46 -20.60 -39.09
CA CYS A 370 -41.86 -20.32 -37.79
C CYS A 370 -40.73 -21.27 -37.30
N VAL A 371 -39.47 -20.85 -37.47
CA VAL A 371 -38.75 -20.04 -36.47
C VAL A 371 -37.74 -19.18 -37.20
N THR A 372 -37.98 -17.88 -37.20
CA THR A 372 -37.02 -16.82 -37.52
C THR A 372 -35.70 -17.11 -36.82
N ARG A 373 -34.66 -17.42 -37.61
CA ARG A 373 -33.27 -17.48 -37.17
C ARG A 373 -32.97 -16.17 -36.43
N GLY A 374 -32.62 -16.28 -35.15
CA GLY A 374 -32.25 -15.15 -34.31
C GLY A 374 -31.05 -14.38 -34.89
N PRO A 375 -30.83 -13.13 -34.45
CA PRO A 375 -29.81 -12.27 -35.02
C PRO A 375 -28.42 -12.89 -34.81
N HIS A 376 -27.58 -12.80 -35.83
CA HIS A 376 -26.15 -13.09 -35.73
C HIS A 376 -25.58 -12.45 -34.46
N ALA A 377 -24.80 -13.23 -33.69
CA ALA A 377 -24.12 -12.80 -32.48
C ALA A 377 -23.08 -11.72 -32.79
N GLY A 378 -23.55 -10.48 -33.00
CA GLY A 378 -22.75 -9.28 -33.04
C GLY A 378 -22.56 -8.71 -31.64
N PHE A 379 -21.42 -8.07 -31.43
CA PHE A 379 -21.09 -7.36 -30.19
C PHE A 379 -22.08 -6.23 -29.97
N ASP A 380 -23.08 -6.48 -29.13
CA ASP A 380 -24.01 -5.46 -28.68
C ASP A 380 -23.28 -4.53 -27.69
N GLU A 381 -23.30 -3.22 -27.92
CA GLU A 381 -22.55 -2.24 -27.11
C GLU A 381 -22.92 -2.36 -25.62
N LYS A 382 -24.19 -2.66 -25.35
CA LYS A 382 -24.69 -2.90 -23.99
C LYS A 382 -24.04 -4.11 -23.32
N ARG A 383 -23.68 -5.15 -24.09
CA ARG A 383 -22.98 -6.35 -23.58
C ARG A 383 -21.50 -6.09 -23.39
N LEU A 384 -20.87 -5.31 -24.27
CA LEU A 384 -19.48 -4.87 -24.10
C LEU A 384 -19.34 -4.01 -22.83
N MET A 385 -20.24 -3.06 -22.64
CA MET A 385 -20.29 -2.20 -21.45
C MET A 385 -20.68 -2.99 -20.17
N ALA A 386 -21.24 -4.19 -20.29
CA ALA A 386 -21.53 -5.06 -19.15
C ALA A 386 -20.33 -5.92 -18.73
N ASP A 387 -19.33 -6.10 -19.59
CA ASP A 387 -18.15 -6.92 -19.30
C ASP A 387 -17.28 -6.28 -18.20
N ALA A 388 -16.99 -7.07 -17.16
CA ALA A 388 -16.15 -6.66 -16.04
C ALA A 388 -14.71 -6.36 -16.50
N ARG A 389 -14.19 -7.08 -17.49
CA ARG A 389 -12.85 -6.83 -18.04
C ARG A 389 -12.79 -5.48 -18.75
N TYR A 390 -13.80 -5.16 -19.54
CA TYR A 390 -13.90 -3.88 -20.25
C TYR A 390 -14.03 -2.69 -19.30
N LYS A 391 -14.86 -2.81 -18.24
CA LYS A 391 -14.97 -1.79 -17.20
C LYS A 391 -13.66 -1.55 -16.47
N LEU A 392 -12.93 -2.62 -16.13
CA LEU A 392 -11.65 -2.52 -15.45
C LEU A 392 -10.58 -1.91 -16.37
N SER A 393 -10.51 -2.31 -17.64
CA SER A 393 -9.55 -1.73 -18.59
C SER A 393 -9.79 -0.25 -18.83
N SER A 394 -11.05 0.16 -18.96
CA SER A 394 -11.43 1.58 -19.11
C SER A 394 -11.06 2.39 -17.86
N ALA A 395 -11.33 1.86 -16.66
CA ALA A 395 -10.95 2.50 -15.41
C ALA A 395 -9.42 2.61 -15.22
N LEU A 396 -8.67 1.57 -15.61
CA LEU A 396 -7.20 1.59 -15.56
C LEU A 396 -6.59 2.56 -16.57
N GLN A 397 -7.20 2.73 -17.75
CA GLN A 397 -6.80 3.75 -18.71
C GLN A 397 -7.07 5.16 -18.19
N ALA A 398 -8.25 5.40 -17.61
CA ALA A 398 -8.59 6.68 -16.99
C ALA A 398 -7.66 7.02 -15.81
N ALA A 399 -7.18 6.01 -15.08
CA ALA A 399 -6.22 6.17 -13.98
C ALA A 399 -4.75 6.22 -14.44
N GLY A 400 -4.45 6.05 -15.73
CA GLY A 400 -3.08 6.00 -16.26
C GLY A 400 -2.27 4.76 -15.86
N LEU A 401 -2.91 3.73 -15.31
CA LEU A 401 -2.27 2.53 -14.78
C LEU A 401 -2.29 1.34 -15.74
N PHE A 402 -2.93 1.48 -16.90
CA PHE A 402 -3.09 0.41 -17.89
C PHE A 402 -1.75 -0.16 -18.39
N GLY A 403 -0.73 0.67 -18.57
CA GLY A 403 0.60 0.25 -19.03
C GLY A 403 1.50 -0.35 -17.94
N THR A 404 1.06 -0.37 -16.68
CA THR A 404 1.89 -0.83 -15.54
C THR A 404 1.76 -2.35 -15.34
N PRO A 405 2.78 -3.02 -14.77
CA PRO A 405 2.69 -4.46 -14.48
C PRO A 405 1.53 -4.78 -13.52
N ALA A 406 1.24 -3.89 -12.56
CA ALA A 406 0.10 -4.03 -11.65
C ALA A 406 -1.26 -3.96 -12.37
N GLY A 407 -1.38 -3.10 -13.39
CA GLY A 407 -2.59 -3.02 -14.23
C GLY A 407 -2.81 -4.30 -15.05
N HIS A 408 -1.73 -4.87 -15.60
CA HIS A 408 -1.80 -6.14 -16.34
C HIS A 408 -2.16 -7.31 -15.44
N GLU A 409 -1.59 -7.37 -14.24
CA GLU A 409 -1.91 -8.41 -13.24
C GLU A 409 -3.38 -8.31 -12.79
N ALA A 410 -3.89 -7.10 -12.59
CA ALA A 410 -5.29 -6.88 -12.24
C ALA A 410 -6.25 -7.37 -13.34
N LEU A 411 -5.94 -7.12 -14.61
CA LEU A 411 -6.74 -7.60 -15.76
C LEU A 411 -6.70 -9.12 -15.90
N ALA A 412 -5.54 -9.75 -15.66
CA ALA A 412 -5.38 -11.19 -15.75
C ALA A 412 -6.23 -11.96 -14.72
N ARG A 413 -6.46 -11.35 -13.54
CA ARG A 413 -7.26 -11.96 -12.46
C ARG A 413 -8.77 -11.88 -12.68
N VAL A 414 -9.26 -11.05 -13.60
CA VAL A 414 -10.70 -10.95 -13.89
C VAL A 414 -11.14 -12.14 -14.75
N ALA A 415 -12.19 -12.84 -14.32
CA ALA A 415 -12.75 -13.99 -15.04
C ALA A 415 -13.20 -13.61 -16.46
N ALA A 416 -12.92 -14.47 -17.44
CA ALA A 416 -13.41 -14.29 -18.80
C ALA A 416 -14.93 -14.49 -18.87
N PRO A 417 -15.65 -13.79 -19.77
CA PRO A 417 -17.06 -14.06 -20.03
C PRO A 417 -17.25 -15.53 -20.39
N ARG A 418 -18.21 -16.19 -19.75
CA ARG A 418 -18.53 -17.58 -20.08
C ARG A 418 -19.09 -17.63 -21.51
N PRO A 419 -18.63 -18.57 -22.36
CA PRO A 419 -19.24 -18.77 -23.67
C PRO A 419 -20.72 -19.13 -23.47
N ALA A 420 -21.56 -18.71 -24.42
CA ALA A 420 -22.97 -19.07 -24.40
C ALA A 420 -23.10 -20.60 -24.41
N GLN A 421 -23.91 -21.14 -23.49
CA GLN A 421 -24.22 -22.57 -23.45
C GLN A 421 -24.89 -22.97 -24.77
N PRO A 422 -24.47 -24.08 -25.41
CA PRO A 422 -25.22 -24.63 -26.54
C PRO A 422 -26.63 -25.00 -26.07
N HIS A 423 -27.62 -24.61 -26.84
CA HIS A 423 -29.03 -24.80 -26.54
C HIS A 423 -29.34 -26.31 -26.47
N ALA A 424 -29.88 -26.77 -25.34
CA ALA A 424 -30.38 -28.14 -25.20
C ALA A 424 -31.59 -28.33 -26.12
N VAL A 425 -31.48 -29.25 -27.07
CA VAL A 425 -32.59 -29.67 -27.94
C VAL A 425 -33.65 -30.35 -27.07
N SER A 426 -34.91 -29.91 -27.22
CA SER A 426 -36.06 -30.38 -26.43
C SER A 426 -36.34 -31.87 -26.62
N GLN A 427 -36.34 -32.64 -25.54
CA GLN A 427 -36.87 -34.01 -25.50
C GLN A 427 -38.42 -33.97 -25.54
N VAL A 428 -39.02 -33.87 -26.73
CA VAL A 428 -40.49 -33.94 -26.90
C VAL A 428 -40.94 -35.22 -27.63
N PHE A 429 -40.02 -36.07 -28.09
CA PHE A 429 -40.35 -37.32 -28.82
C PHE A 429 -39.92 -38.60 -28.10
N ALA A 430 -40.16 -38.69 -26.80
CA ALA A 430 -39.97 -39.93 -26.03
C ALA A 430 -41.24 -40.29 -25.25
N SER A 431 -42.34 -40.53 -25.96
CA SER A 431 -43.44 -41.36 -25.44
C SER A 431 -43.62 -42.53 -26.40
N GLY A 432 -43.06 -43.68 -25.99
CA GLY A 432 -43.27 -44.95 -26.67
C GLY A 432 -44.70 -45.42 -26.49
N TYR A 433 -45.27 -45.93 -27.58
CA TYR A 433 -46.49 -46.73 -27.57
C TYR A 433 -46.31 -47.97 -26.68
N PRO A 434 -47.31 -48.33 -25.84
CA PRO A 434 -47.32 -49.60 -25.16
C PRO A 434 -47.74 -50.72 -26.12
N GLY A 435 -46.91 -51.76 -26.20
CA GLY A 435 -47.32 -53.10 -26.62
C GLY A 435 -47.55 -53.97 -25.41
#